data_AF-A0A6P2ABC4-F1
#
_entry.id   AF-A0A6P2ABC4-F1
#
_cell.length_a   1.000
_cell.length_b   1.000
_cell.length_c   1.000
_cell.angle_alpha   90.00
_cell.angle_beta   90.00
_cell.angle_gamma   90.00
#
_symmetry.space_group_name_H-M   'P 1'
#
loop_
_entity.id
_entity.type
_entity.pdbx_description
1 polymer ?
#
loop_
_entity_poly.entity_id
_entity_poly.type
_entity_poly.pdbx_seq_one_letter_code
_entity_poly.pdbx_strand_id
1 'polypeptide(L)' 'MSPKPNFKAMSLHELKKYVLSHREDQEAWEEFTNRERPNAVYFDTDIPLATQKQRLQELIESDNL' A
#
# COMPACT_ATOMS: atom_id res chain seq x y z
N MET A 1 3.45 -19.59 -21.70
CA MET A 1 3.51 -18.57 -20.63
C MET A 1 2.70 -17.38 -21.10
N SER A 2 1.70 -16.96 -20.33
CA SER A 2 0.95 -15.73 -20.64
C SER A 2 1.88 -14.51 -20.46
N PRO A 3 1.82 -13.50 -21.34
CA PRO A 3 2.64 -12.31 -21.19
C PRO A 3 2.26 -11.58 -19.89
N LYS A 4 3.27 -11.10 -19.15
CA LYS A 4 3.05 -10.28 -17.96
C LYS A 4 2.33 -8.98 -18.33
N PRO A 5 1.40 -8.48 -17.50
CA PRO A 5 0.75 -7.20 -17.74
C PRO A 5 1.74 -6.02 -17.60
N ASN A 6 1.44 -4.90 -18.25
CA ASN A 6 2.19 -3.66 -18.03
C ASN A 6 1.67 -2.94 -16.77
N PHE A 7 2.30 -3.18 -15.63
CA PHE A 7 1.86 -2.62 -14.34
C PHE A 7 1.87 -1.09 -14.32
N LYS A 8 2.82 -0.44 -15.00
CA LYS A 8 2.92 1.03 -15.09
C LYS A 8 1.71 1.68 -15.77
N ALA A 9 1.08 0.97 -16.70
CA ALA A 9 -0.11 1.44 -17.40
C ALA A 9 -1.41 1.21 -16.61
N MET A 10 -1.40 0.36 -15.59
CA MET A 10 -2.58 0.09 -14.76
C MET A 10 -2.89 1.28 -13.86
N SER A 11 -4.17 1.52 -13.60
CA SER A 11 -4.59 2.38 -12.48
C SER A 11 -4.18 1.76 -11.13
N LEU A 12 -4.11 2.58 -10.07
CA LEU A 12 -3.81 2.09 -8.72
C LEU A 12 -4.81 1.01 -8.27
N HIS A 13 -6.08 1.12 -8.67
CA HIS A 13 -7.12 0.16 -8.32
C HIS A 13 -6.92 -1.19 -9.02
N GLU A 14 -6.63 -1.18 -10.32
CA GLU A 14 -6.35 -2.39 -11.09
C GLU A 14 -5.09 -3.09 -10.60
N LEU A 15 -4.03 -2.33 -10.34
CA LEU A 15 -2.78 -2.85 -9.81
C LEU A 15 -2.99 -3.47 -8.42
N LYS A 16 -3.76 -2.80 -7.53
CA LYS A 16 -4.14 -3.35 -6.22
C LYS A 16 -4.83 -4.70 -6.37
N LYS A 17 -5.81 -4.79 -7.27
CA LYS A 17 -6.57 -6.02 -7.51
C LYS A 17 -5.65 -7.14 -8.02
N TYR A 18 -4.75 -6.82 -8.95
CA TYR A 18 -3.79 -7.79 -9.49
C TYR A 18 -2.86 -8.33 -8.40
N VAL A 19 -2.24 -7.45 -7.61
CA VAL A 19 -1.32 -7.80 -6.52
C VAL A 19 -2.00 -8.68 -5.46
N LEU A 20 -3.26 -8.40 -5.13
CA LEU A 20 -4.01 -9.23 -4.17
C LEU A 20 -4.27 -10.65 -4.69
N SER A 21 -4.40 -10.82 -6.00
CA SER A 21 -4.59 -12.12 -6.67
C SER A 21 -3.28 -12.84 -6.99
N HIS A 22 -2.14 -12.15 -7.05
CA HIS A 22 -0.82 -12.69 -7.40
C HIS A 22 0.22 -12.20 -6.39
N ARG A 23 0.12 -12.68 -5.14
CA ARG A 23 0.91 -12.16 -4.02
C ARG A 23 2.41 -12.46 -4.15
N GLU A 24 2.75 -13.45 -4.96
CA GLU A 24 4.12 -13.85 -5.30
C GLU A 24 4.74 -13.04 -6.45
N ASP A 25 3.98 -12.19 -7.15
CA ASP A 25 4.53 -11.36 -8.24
C ASP A 25 5.22 -10.11 -7.69
N GLN A 26 6.51 -10.28 -7.39
CA GLN A 26 7.38 -9.25 -6.83
C GLN A 26 7.38 -7.95 -7.64
N GLU A 27 7.30 -8.05 -8.97
CA GLU A 27 7.33 -6.89 -9.88
C GLU A 27 6.05 -6.05 -9.73
N ALA A 28 4.90 -6.71 -9.62
CA ALA A 28 3.63 -6.04 -9.37
C ALA A 28 3.60 -5.42 -7.96
N TRP A 29 4.17 -6.10 -6.97
CA TRP A 29 4.28 -5.60 -5.60
C TRP A 29 5.13 -4.33 -5.54
N GLU A 30 6.32 -4.34 -6.13
CA GLU A 30 7.24 -3.20 -6.16
C GLU A 30 6.61 -1.98 -6.84
N GLU A 31 5.97 -2.17 -8.00
CA GLU A 31 5.25 -1.09 -8.69
C GLU A 31 4.12 -0.53 -7.81
N PHE A 32 3.39 -1.39 -7.08
CA PHE A 32 2.31 -0.95 -6.19
C PHE A 32 2.81 -0.17 -4.97
N THR A 33 3.94 -0.55 -4.39
CA THR A 33 4.53 0.10 -3.21
C THR A 33 5.25 1.40 -3.55
N ASN A 34 5.81 1.51 -4.77
CA ASN A 34 6.55 2.70 -5.20
C ASN A 34 5.65 3.87 -5.63
N ARG A 35 4.36 3.64 -5.85
CA ARG A 35 3.44 4.70 -6.24
C ARG A 35 3.15 5.65 -5.09
N GLU A 36 3.37 6.93 -5.34
CA GLU A 36 3.02 8.01 -4.41
C GLU A 36 1.53 7.98 -4.07
N ARG A 37 1.24 8.24 -2.80
CA ARG A 37 -0.13 8.32 -2.29
C ARG A 37 -0.29 9.66 -1.60
N PRO A 38 -1.02 10.61 -2.23
CA PRO A 38 -1.17 11.95 -1.66
C PRO A 38 -1.88 11.96 -0.30
N ASN A 39 -2.67 10.91 -0.01
CA ASN A 39 -3.43 10.76 1.24
C ASN A 39 -2.80 9.71 2.18
N ALA A 40 -1.57 9.26 1.95
CA ALA A 40 -0.93 8.31 2.86
C ALA A 40 -0.42 9.04 4.12
N VAL A 41 -0.74 8.48 5.28
CA VAL A 41 -0.14 8.89 6.55
C VAL A 41 1.11 8.04 6.78
N TYR A 42 2.26 8.71 6.85
CA TYR A 42 3.54 8.07 7.13
C TYR A 42 3.84 8.14 8.62
N PHE A 43 4.42 7.06 9.16
CA PHE A 43 4.90 7.00 10.53
C PHE A 43 6.42 6.88 10.53
N ASP A 44 7.09 7.69 11.34
CA ASP A 44 8.52 7.55 11.56
C ASP A 44 8.81 6.19 12.20
N THR A 45 9.75 5.44 11.62
CA THR A 45 10.16 4.13 12.15
C THR A 45 10.98 4.24 13.43
N ASP A 46 11.49 5.44 13.73
CA ASP A 46 12.39 5.71 14.85
C ASP A 46 11.64 5.89 16.17
N ILE A 47 10.30 5.96 16.14
CA ILE A 47 9.49 6.06 17.36
C ILE A 47 9.15 4.65 17.90
N PRO A 48 8.99 4.51 19.23
CA PRO A 48 8.64 3.22 19.83
C PRO A 48 7.36 2.60 19.24
N LEU A 49 7.33 1.26 19.16
CA LEU A 49 6.18 0.52 18.62
C LEU A 49 4.86 0.85 19.33
N ALA A 50 4.90 1.13 20.65
CA ALA A 50 3.72 1.56 21.40
C ALA A 50 3.13 2.86 20.85
N THR A 51 3.99 3.84 20.52
CA THR A 51 3.59 5.12 19.93
C THR A 51 3.04 4.93 18.52
N GLN A 52 3.65 4.06 17.70
CA GLN A 52 3.12 3.73 16.37
C GLN A 52 1.71 3.14 16.46
N LYS A 53 1.49 2.20 17.40
CA LYS A 53 0.17 1.58 17.64
C LYS A 53 -0.86 2.61 18.10
N GLN A 54 -0.49 3.50 19.01
CA GLN A 54 -1.39 4.54 19.49
C GLN A 54 -1.83 5.47 18.34
N ARG A 55 -0.89 5.97 17.53
CA ARG A 55 -1.24 6.84 16.40
C ARG A 55 -2.10 6.13 15.34
N LEU A 56 -1.85 4.85 15.10
CA LEU A 56 -2.69 4.05 14.21
C LEU A 56 -4.13 3.93 14.74
N GLN A 57 -4.28 3.70 16.05
CA GLN A 57 -5.58 3.64 16.71
C GLN A 57 -6.33 4.97 16.56
N GLU A 58 -5.66 6.10 16.81
CA GLU A 58 -6.22 7.44 16.67
C GLU A 58 -6.72 7.72 15.24
N LEU A 59 -5.98 7.30 14.21
CA LEU A 59 -6.42 7.45 12.81
C LEU A 59 -7.68 6.64 12.49
N ILE A 60 -7.73 5.38 12.95
CA ILE A 60 -8.90 4.51 12.74
C ILE A 60 -10.14 5.12 13.42
N GLU A 61 -9.97 5.70 14.61
CA GLU A 61 -11.06 6.35 15.34
C GLU A 61 -11.50 7.67 14.67
N SER A 62 -10.56 8.44 14.11
CA SER A 62 -10.87 9.70 13.41
C SER A 62 -11.59 9.53 12.07
N ASP A 63 -11.34 8.42 11.36
CA ASP A 63 -11.98 8.10 10.07
C ASP A 63 -13.43 7.58 10.23
N ASN A 64 -13.88 7.30 11.46
CA ASN A 64 -15.24 6.82 11.76
C ASN A 64 -16.24 7.94 12.10
N LEU A 65 -15.97 9.19 11.68
CA LEU A 65 -16.86 10.36 11.83
C LEU A 65 -17.53 10.77 10.52
#